data_AF-A0A0A1MP05-F1
#
_entry.id   AF-A0A0A1MP05-F1
#
_cell.length_a   1.000
_cell.length_b   1.000
_cell.length_c   1.000
_cell.angle_alpha   90.00
_cell.angle_beta   90.00
_cell.angle_gamma   90.00
#
_symmetry.space_group_name_H-M   'P 1'
#
loop_
_entity.id
_entity.type
_entity.pdbx_description
1 polymer ?
#
loop_
_entity_poly.entity_id
_entity_poly.type
_entity_poly.pdbx_seq_one_letter_code
_entity_poly.pdbx_strand_id
1 'polypeptide(L)'
;MFHKILFHSNFPFTQASPLQAFQNRGQRNKQAICFLLLICFFVNQAFSQPYQEDEMQDLGAFAMSNDWNIDFWEVTMKEQMAAEEAQHLVQQLEATYTLQEDKDENRIKYTFESRHKEDPFYVIYNVILPVDKEEPAEVIVVMHGTDWNNQISQKYQKEKRAVQKNYLTKETQLYTCLSIQDSDIMNHDVILNEAATYFNIEHISTKNDNIENSRIEKSTYGYTKTWEQFYFMENDPKNVQITTVADRQGEKSFMIGTPILINEY
;
A
#
# COMPACT_ATOMS: atom_id res chain seq x y z
N MET A 1 24.51 7.87 60.64
CA MET A 1 25.61 8.63 59.99
C MET A 1 24.97 9.39 58.82
N PHE A 2 24.60 10.66 58.99
CA PHE A 2 25.42 11.86 58.69
C PHE A 2 25.94 11.82 57.25
N HIS A 3 25.51 12.69 56.33
CA HIS A 3 25.71 14.14 56.41
C HIS A 3 24.59 15.01 55.81
N LYS A 4 24.26 16.06 56.58
CA LYS A 4 23.70 17.33 56.12
C LYS A 4 24.72 18.05 55.25
N ILE A 5 24.28 18.60 54.11
CA ILE A 5 25.00 19.68 53.42
C ILE A 5 24.14 20.94 53.52
N LEU A 6 24.66 21.92 54.26
CA LEU A 6 24.16 23.28 54.39
C LEU A 6 24.82 24.12 53.29
N PHE A 7 24.01 24.76 52.44
CA PHE A 7 24.47 25.92 51.69
C PHE A 7 23.72 27.16 52.19
N HIS A 8 24.46 28.00 52.90
CA HIS A 8 24.13 29.40 53.11
C HIS A 8 24.48 30.17 51.84
N SER A 9 23.50 30.80 51.19
CA SER A 9 23.74 31.90 50.27
C SER A 9 22.98 33.14 50.74
N ASN A 10 23.75 34.16 51.10
CA ASN A 10 23.28 35.50 51.41
C ASN A 10 22.79 36.14 50.11
N PHE A 11 21.48 36.37 50.00
CA PHE A 11 20.94 37.25 48.97
C PHE A 11 20.67 38.63 49.57
N PRO A 12 21.19 39.72 48.96
CA PRO A 12 20.84 41.07 49.35
C PRO A 12 19.37 41.34 49.01
N PHE A 13 18.63 41.84 49.99
CA PHE A 13 17.25 42.30 49.85
C PHE A 13 17.26 43.67 49.15
N THR A 14 17.19 43.69 47.82
CA THR A 14 16.88 44.91 47.08
C THR A 14 15.37 45.11 47.09
N GLN A 15 14.90 46.11 47.83
CA GLN A 15 13.54 46.64 47.71
C GLN A 15 13.35 47.19 46.29
N ALA A 16 12.74 46.40 45.42
CA ALA A 16 12.23 46.88 44.15
C ALA A 16 10.94 47.66 44.40
N SER A 17 10.97 48.93 43.99
CA SER A 17 9.83 49.86 43.89
C SER A 17 8.60 49.17 43.26
N PRO A 18 7.41 49.24 43.90
CA PRO A 18 6.19 48.65 43.36
C PRO A 18 5.49 49.67 42.43
N LEU A 19 6.17 50.15 41.39
CA LEU A 19 5.57 51.16 40.50
C LEU A 19 6.01 51.04 39.03
N GLN A 20 6.22 49.82 38.51
CA GLN A 20 6.28 49.56 37.05
C GLN A 20 5.67 48.22 36.62
N ALA A 21 4.80 47.60 37.44
CA ALA A 21 4.23 46.29 37.13
C ALA A 21 3.03 46.29 36.17
N PHE A 22 2.53 47.45 35.73
CA PHE A 22 1.29 47.53 34.93
C PHE A 22 1.47 47.78 33.43
N GLN A 23 2.69 47.98 32.93
CA GLN A 23 2.91 48.27 31.50
C GLN A 23 3.20 47.05 30.61
N ASN A 24 3.34 45.84 31.15
CA ASN A 24 3.78 44.67 30.36
C ASN A 24 2.77 43.53 30.20
N ARG A 25 1.50 43.75 30.58
CA ARG A 25 0.44 42.74 30.43
C ARG A 25 0.09 42.51 28.94
N GLY A 26 0.02 43.59 28.16
CA GLY A 26 -0.22 43.51 26.72
C GLY A 26 0.92 42.84 25.95
N GLN A 27 2.18 43.06 26.35
CA GLN A 27 3.35 42.48 25.69
C GLN A 27 3.54 41.00 26.02
N ARG A 28 3.30 40.58 27.29
CA ARG A 28 3.27 39.14 27.65
C ARG A 28 2.17 38.37 26.92
N ASN A 29 0.99 38.97 26.75
CA ASN A 29 -0.10 38.32 26.02
C ASN A 29 0.23 38.17 24.52
N LYS A 30 0.86 39.18 23.91
CA LYS A 30 1.33 39.09 22.52
C LYS A 30 2.41 38.01 22.34
N GLN A 31 3.37 37.93 23.26
CA GLN A 31 4.40 36.88 23.24
C GLN A 31 3.82 35.48 23.43
N ALA A 32 2.85 35.31 24.35
CA ALA A 32 2.17 34.03 24.55
C ALA A 32 1.37 33.60 23.31
N ILE A 33 0.66 34.54 22.65
CA ILE A 33 -0.09 34.25 21.41
C ILE A 33 0.87 33.87 20.26
N CYS A 34 1.98 34.59 20.08
CA CYS A 34 2.97 34.22 19.07
C CYS A 34 3.59 32.85 19.34
N PHE A 35 3.86 32.52 20.61
CA PHE A 35 4.39 31.21 20.99
C PHE A 35 3.37 30.10 20.75
N LEU A 36 2.08 30.34 21.05
CA LEU A 36 1.00 29.39 20.79
C LEU A 36 0.81 29.15 19.28
N LEU A 37 0.86 30.20 18.46
CA LEU A 37 0.79 30.10 17.00
C LEU A 37 1.98 29.35 16.41
N LEU A 38 3.20 29.57 16.92
CA LEU A 38 4.38 28.80 16.54
C LEU A 38 4.23 27.32 16.90
N ILE A 39 3.73 27.00 18.11
CA ILE A 39 3.45 25.61 18.50
C ILE A 39 2.40 24.99 17.56
N CYS A 40 1.29 25.67 17.27
CA CYS A 40 0.31 25.18 16.30
C CYS A 40 0.92 24.93 14.90
N PHE A 41 1.86 25.78 14.47
CA PHE A 41 2.55 25.61 13.18
C PHE A 41 3.50 24.41 13.18
N PHE A 42 4.25 24.17 14.26
CA PHE A 42 5.14 23.01 14.38
C PHE A 42 4.39 21.69 14.58
N VAL A 43 3.28 21.71 15.33
CA VAL A 43 2.43 20.52 15.50
C VAL A 43 1.81 20.12 14.15
N ASN A 44 1.38 21.08 13.32
CA ASN A 44 0.89 20.77 11.98
C ASN A 44 1.95 20.17 11.03
N GLN A 45 3.23 20.52 11.18
CA GLN A 45 4.29 19.93 10.34
C GLN A 45 4.78 18.56 10.84
N ALA A 46 4.68 18.29 12.15
CA ALA A 46 5.05 16.99 12.71
C ALA A 46 4.05 15.87 12.34
N PHE A 47 2.84 16.23 11.90
CA PHE A 47 1.78 15.29 11.51
C PHE A 47 1.50 15.24 9.99
N SER A 48 2.31 15.89 9.14
CA SER A 48 2.00 16.03 7.70
C SER A 48 2.93 15.27 6.75
N GLN A 49 3.74 14.32 7.22
CA GLN A 49 4.14 13.25 6.29
C GLN A 49 3.03 12.22 6.34
N PRO A 50 2.18 12.09 5.30
CA PRO A 50 1.34 10.91 5.19
C PRO A 50 2.32 9.75 5.23
N TYR A 51 2.25 8.96 6.31
CA TYR A 51 2.82 7.63 6.30
C TYR A 51 2.04 6.94 5.18
N GLN A 52 2.63 6.90 3.99
CA GLN A 52 2.02 6.24 2.85
C GLN A 52 2.08 4.76 3.17
N GLU A 53 0.97 4.26 3.68
CA GLU A 53 0.84 2.86 4.03
C GLU A 53 0.83 2.06 2.74
N ASP A 54 1.61 0.98 2.75
CA ASP A 54 1.71 0.06 1.64
C ASP A 54 0.43 -0.76 1.58
N GLU A 55 -0.25 -0.74 0.45
CA GLU A 55 -1.62 -1.26 0.36
C GLU A 55 -1.70 -2.77 0.64
N MET A 56 -0.67 -3.54 0.29
CA MET A 56 -0.65 -4.96 0.60
C MET A 56 -0.39 -5.21 2.08
N GLN A 57 0.39 -4.36 2.73
CA GLN A 57 0.57 -4.47 4.18
C GLN A 57 -0.71 -4.18 4.94
N ASP A 58 -1.45 -3.17 4.49
CA ASP A 58 -2.76 -2.81 5.04
C ASP A 58 -3.77 -3.94 4.87
N LEU A 59 -3.87 -4.51 3.67
CA LEU A 59 -4.74 -5.65 3.39
C LEU A 59 -4.36 -6.88 4.21
N GLY A 60 -3.06 -7.17 4.30
CA GLY A 60 -2.58 -8.29 5.11
C GLY A 60 -2.83 -8.09 6.61
N ALA A 61 -2.64 -6.88 7.14
CA ALA A 61 -2.97 -6.55 8.52
C ALA A 61 -4.48 -6.63 8.80
N PHE A 62 -5.29 -6.18 7.84
CA PHE A 62 -6.75 -6.31 7.89
C PHE A 62 -7.18 -7.78 7.98
N ALA A 63 -6.67 -8.66 7.12
CA ALA A 63 -6.96 -10.09 7.17
C ALA A 63 -6.53 -10.73 8.51
N MET A 64 -5.33 -10.40 8.99
CA MET A 64 -4.82 -10.90 10.28
C MET A 64 -5.68 -10.44 11.45
N SER A 65 -6.16 -9.19 11.45
CA SER A 65 -7.00 -8.67 12.54
C SER A 65 -8.39 -9.29 12.60
N ASN A 66 -8.86 -9.87 11.50
CA ASN A 66 -10.13 -10.58 11.40
C ASN A 66 -9.98 -12.11 11.45
N ASP A 67 -8.77 -12.63 11.66
CA ASP A 67 -8.47 -14.07 11.66
C ASP A 67 -8.94 -14.79 10.39
N TRP A 68 -8.80 -14.12 9.24
CA TRP A 68 -9.22 -14.67 7.95
C TRP A 68 -8.13 -15.52 7.33
N ASN A 69 -8.54 -16.65 6.75
CA ASN A 69 -7.65 -17.51 6.00
C ASN A 69 -7.36 -16.91 4.62
N ILE A 70 -6.10 -16.55 4.39
CA ILE A 70 -5.64 -16.02 3.12
C ILE A 70 -5.39 -17.19 2.18
N ASP A 71 -6.03 -17.17 1.02
CA ASP A 71 -5.78 -18.14 -0.05
C ASP A 71 -4.50 -17.74 -0.80
N PHE A 72 -4.49 -16.50 -1.30
CA PHE A 72 -3.31 -15.89 -1.87
C PHE A 72 -3.34 -14.38 -1.78
N TRP A 73 -2.19 -13.76 -2.00
CA TRP A 73 -2.06 -12.35 -2.24
C TRP A 73 -1.09 -12.10 -3.38
N GLU A 74 -1.32 -11.01 -4.11
CA GLU A 74 -0.48 -10.58 -5.21
C GLU A 74 -0.26 -9.08 -5.21
N VAL A 75 0.94 -8.66 -5.58
CA VAL A 75 1.25 -7.28 -5.92
C VAL A 75 1.88 -7.28 -7.30
N THR A 76 1.16 -6.70 -8.25
CA THR A 76 1.61 -6.51 -9.63
C THR A 76 2.12 -5.08 -9.81
N MET A 77 3.37 -4.97 -10.23
CA MET A 77 4.01 -3.74 -10.67
C MET A 77 4.06 -3.75 -12.18
N LYS A 78 3.48 -2.74 -12.83
CA LYS A 78 3.44 -2.62 -14.28
C LYS A 78 4.03 -1.30 -14.74
N GLU A 79 4.91 -1.35 -15.72
CA GLU A 79 5.58 -0.18 -16.27
C GLU A 79 5.81 -0.33 -17.77
N GLN A 80 5.70 0.78 -18.49
CA GLN A 80 6.14 0.89 -19.88
C GLN A 80 7.51 1.57 -19.90
N MET A 81 8.44 1.03 -20.69
CA MET A 81 9.77 1.61 -20.85
C MET A 81 10.29 1.44 -22.28
N ALA A 82 11.41 2.08 -22.61
CA ALA A 82 12.01 1.93 -23.92
C ALA A 82 12.43 0.48 -24.17
N ALA A 83 12.25 -0.02 -25.40
CA ALA A 83 12.58 -1.41 -25.75
C ALA A 83 14.06 -1.75 -25.48
N GLU A 84 14.95 -0.78 -25.63
CA GLU A 84 16.39 -0.93 -25.35
C GLU A 84 16.68 -1.11 -23.85
N GLU A 85 16.00 -0.33 -23.00
CA GLU A 85 16.10 -0.45 -21.53
C GLU A 85 15.55 -1.79 -21.06
N ALA A 86 14.39 -2.19 -21.58
CA ALA A 86 13.80 -3.51 -21.30
C ALA A 86 14.71 -4.66 -21.76
N GLN A 87 15.38 -4.53 -22.91
CA GLN A 87 16.35 -5.52 -23.38
C GLN A 87 17.56 -5.63 -22.44
N HIS A 88 18.04 -4.52 -21.87
CA HIS A 88 19.07 -4.55 -20.83
C HIS A 88 18.57 -5.22 -19.56
N LEU A 89 17.32 -4.98 -19.16
CA LEU A 89 16.69 -5.67 -18.03
C LEU A 89 16.64 -7.19 -18.24
N VAL A 90 16.26 -7.66 -19.44
CA VAL A 90 16.29 -9.09 -19.80
C VAL A 90 17.68 -9.69 -19.54
N GLN A 91 18.74 -9.02 -19.98
CA GLN A 91 20.12 -9.49 -19.79
C GLN A 91 20.51 -9.55 -18.30
N GLN A 92 20.06 -8.57 -17.50
CA GLN A 92 20.32 -8.56 -16.05
C GLN A 92 19.59 -9.69 -15.32
N LEU A 93 18.32 -9.94 -15.70
CA LEU A 93 17.51 -11.00 -15.10
C LEU A 93 17.99 -12.39 -15.50
N GLU A 94 18.38 -12.59 -16.77
CA GLU A 94 18.94 -13.85 -17.27
C GLU A 94 20.23 -14.26 -16.54
N ALA A 95 21.02 -13.29 -16.07
CA ALA A 95 22.21 -13.58 -15.26
C ALA A 95 21.89 -14.13 -13.86
N THR A 96 20.64 -13.99 -13.38
CA THR A 96 20.21 -14.32 -12.01
C THR A 96 19.18 -15.45 -11.96
N TYR A 97 18.27 -15.50 -12.94
CA TYR A 97 17.09 -16.35 -12.92
C TYR A 97 16.99 -17.21 -14.18
N THR A 98 16.25 -18.32 -14.08
CA THR A 98 15.94 -19.16 -15.23
C THR A 98 15.00 -18.41 -16.18
N LEU A 99 15.38 -18.35 -17.46
CA LEU A 99 14.59 -17.73 -18.51
C LEU A 99 13.61 -18.73 -19.14
N GLN A 100 12.35 -18.29 -19.30
CA GLN A 100 11.39 -18.87 -20.23
C GLN A 100 11.02 -17.84 -21.30
N GLU A 101 11.16 -18.20 -22.57
CA GLU A 101 10.80 -17.37 -23.71
C GLU A 101 9.52 -17.89 -24.36
N ASP A 102 8.60 -16.98 -24.65
CA ASP A 102 7.42 -17.22 -25.48
C ASP A 102 7.33 -16.13 -26.55
N LYS A 103 7.17 -16.53 -27.81
CA LYS A 103 7.24 -15.63 -28.96
C LYS A 103 6.01 -15.80 -29.84
N ASP A 104 5.36 -14.68 -30.13
CA ASP A 104 4.29 -14.59 -31.10
C ASP A 104 4.68 -13.66 -32.28
N GLU A 105 3.73 -13.40 -33.18
CA GLU A 105 3.96 -12.58 -34.38
C GLU A 105 4.28 -11.12 -34.08
N ASN A 106 3.89 -10.60 -32.90
CA ASN A 106 3.93 -9.19 -32.56
C ASN A 106 4.87 -8.85 -31.39
N ARG A 107 5.21 -9.83 -30.55
CA ARG A 107 6.01 -9.62 -29.33
C ARG A 107 6.81 -10.86 -28.94
N ILE A 108 7.83 -10.61 -28.12
CA ILE A 108 8.60 -11.64 -27.42
C ILE A 108 8.43 -11.40 -25.93
N LYS A 109 7.91 -12.41 -25.23
CA LYS A 109 7.73 -12.41 -23.78
C LYS A 109 8.84 -13.23 -23.13
N TYR A 110 9.63 -12.57 -22.29
CA TYR A 110 10.60 -13.23 -21.41
C TYR A 110 10.02 -13.30 -20.00
N THR A 111 9.99 -14.50 -19.43
CA THR A 111 9.51 -14.77 -18.07
C THR A 111 10.65 -15.29 -17.23
N PHE A 112 10.83 -14.70 -16.05
CA PHE A 112 11.82 -15.09 -15.05
C PHE A 112 11.12 -15.32 -13.72
N GLU A 113 11.51 -16.34 -12.97
CA GLU A 113 10.87 -16.69 -11.71
C GLU A 113 11.91 -16.88 -10.61
N SER A 114 11.68 -16.26 -9.45
CA SER A 114 12.54 -16.39 -8.27
C SER A 114 12.22 -17.64 -7.42
N ARG A 115 11.33 -18.51 -7.89
CA ARG A 115 10.69 -19.54 -7.08
C ARG A 115 11.66 -20.66 -6.73
N HIS A 116 11.80 -20.87 -5.43
CA HIS A 116 12.27 -22.13 -4.87
C HIS A 116 11.06 -23.01 -4.53
N LYS A 117 11.18 -24.33 -4.71
CA LYS A 117 10.04 -25.28 -4.67
C LYS A 117 9.18 -25.23 -3.42
N GLU A 118 9.70 -24.72 -2.31
CA GLU A 118 9.05 -24.72 -0.99
C GLU A 118 8.74 -23.31 -0.47
N ASP A 119 9.06 -22.26 -1.24
CA ASP A 119 8.89 -20.88 -0.76
C ASP A 119 7.41 -20.42 -0.92
N PRO A 120 6.74 -19.99 0.17
CA PRO A 120 5.36 -19.48 0.14
C PRO A 120 5.25 -18.06 -0.45
N PHE A 121 6.37 -17.51 -0.94
CA PHE A 121 6.49 -16.20 -1.53
C PHE A 121 7.49 -16.26 -2.68
N TYR A 122 7.08 -15.82 -3.87
CA TYR A 122 7.94 -15.76 -5.04
C TYR A 122 7.63 -14.52 -5.89
N VAL A 123 8.56 -14.21 -6.79
CA VAL A 123 8.45 -13.10 -7.73
C VAL A 123 8.56 -13.63 -9.15
N ILE A 124 7.65 -13.18 -10.01
CA ILE A 124 7.69 -13.41 -11.45
C ILE A 124 7.99 -12.07 -12.12
N TYR A 125 8.99 -12.05 -12.99
CA TYR A 125 9.29 -10.92 -13.86
C TYR A 125 8.90 -11.28 -15.29
N ASN A 126 8.03 -10.50 -15.89
CA ASN A 126 7.69 -10.61 -17.30
C ASN A 126 8.20 -9.36 -18.02
N VAL A 127 9.02 -9.54 -19.06
CA VAL A 127 9.45 -8.47 -19.95
C VAL A 127 8.91 -8.77 -21.34
N ILE A 128 8.05 -7.90 -21.85
CA ILE A 128 7.39 -8.04 -23.14
C ILE A 128 7.99 -7.02 -24.09
N LEU A 129 8.79 -7.50 -25.04
CA LEU A 129 9.39 -6.68 -26.08
C LEU A 129 8.52 -6.70 -27.34
N PRO A 130 8.16 -5.54 -27.91
CA PRO A 130 7.49 -5.49 -29.19
C PRO A 130 8.46 -5.86 -30.32
N VAL A 131 7.91 -6.40 -31.41
CA VAL A 131 8.69 -6.63 -32.65
C VAL A 131 9.06 -5.30 -33.31
N ASP A 132 8.14 -4.32 -33.28
CA ASP A 132 8.43 -2.94 -33.66
C ASP A 132 9.13 -2.22 -32.50
N LYS A 133 10.38 -1.80 -32.71
CA LYS A 133 11.20 -1.17 -31.67
C LYS A 133 10.81 0.28 -31.38
N GLU A 134 9.96 0.89 -32.20
CA GLU A 134 9.41 2.22 -31.93
C GLU A 134 8.31 2.18 -30.85
N GLU A 135 7.70 1.01 -30.64
CA GLU A 135 6.71 0.80 -29.59
C GLU A 135 7.40 0.56 -28.22
N PRO A 136 6.78 1.01 -27.11
CA PRO A 136 7.32 0.77 -25.78
C PRO A 136 7.22 -0.72 -25.41
N ALA A 137 8.22 -1.18 -24.65
CA ALA A 137 8.16 -2.47 -23.99
C ALA A 137 7.32 -2.39 -22.70
N GLU A 138 6.78 -3.53 -22.28
CA GLU A 138 6.02 -3.66 -21.04
C GLU A 138 6.78 -4.56 -20.06
N VAL A 139 6.95 -4.07 -18.83
CA VAL A 139 7.52 -4.83 -17.73
C VAL A 139 6.45 -5.05 -16.67
N ILE A 140 6.21 -6.31 -16.31
CA ILE A 140 5.24 -6.73 -15.30
C ILE A 140 5.96 -7.58 -14.26
N VAL A 141 6.03 -7.09 -13.03
CA VAL A 141 6.57 -7.84 -11.89
C VAL A 141 5.43 -8.24 -10.97
N VAL A 142 5.25 -9.54 -10.74
CA VAL A 142 4.21 -10.09 -9.86
C VAL A 142 4.89 -10.68 -8.63
N MET A 143 4.61 -10.11 -7.46
CA MET A 143 4.95 -10.69 -6.17
C MET A 143 3.76 -11.47 -5.67
N HIS A 144 3.92 -12.77 -5.42
CA HIS A 144 2.83 -13.65 -5.04
C HIS A 144 3.17 -14.35 -3.71
N GLY A 145 2.16 -14.59 -2.88
CA GLY A 145 2.28 -15.50 -1.76
C GLY A 145 0.94 -16.09 -1.30
N THR A 146 1.01 -17.14 -0.48
CA THR A 146 -0.16 -17.91 0.01
C THR A 146 -0.35 -17.85 1.53
N ASP A 147 0.42 -17.00 2.21
CA ASP A 147 0.33 -16.76 3.64
C ASP A 147 0.75 -15.32 3.94
N TRP A 148 0.25 -14.74 5.03
CA TRP A 148 0.65 -13.43 5.50
C TRP A 148 0.90 -13.42 7.01
N ASN A 149 2.13 -13.03 7.38
CA ASN A 149 2.53 -12.81 8.75
C ASN A 149 3.65 -11.76 8.77
N ASN A 150 4.12 -11.39 9.97
CA ASN A 150 5.16 -10.37 10.12
C ASN A 150 6.45 -10.68 9.35
N GLN A 151 6.85 -11.96 9.26
CA GLN A 151 8.04 -12.36 8.51
C GLN A 151 7.82 -12.19 7.00
N ILE A 152 6.66 -12.61 6.49
CA ILE A 152 6.31 -12.45 5.07
C ILE A 152 6.18 -10.96 4.71
N SER A 153 5.52 -10.16 5.54
CA SER A 153 5.39 -8.71 5.35
C SER A 153 6.76 -8.00 5.24
N GLN A 154 7.73 -8.39 6.08
CA GLN A 154 9.10 -7.87 6.00
C GLN A 154 9.84 -8.33 4.74
N LYS A 155 9.70 -9.61 4.36
CA LYS A 155 10.29 -10.16 3.12
C LYS A 155 9.73 -9.42 1.91
N TYR A 156 8.41 -9.26 1.85
CA TYR A 156 7.69 -8.50 0.82
C TYR A 156 8.20 -7.07 0.72
N GLN A 157 8.25 -6.29 1.81
CA GLN A 157 8.73 -4.91 1.74
C GLN A 157 10.16 -4.81 1.21
N LYS A 158 11.03 -5.72 1.65
CA LYS A 158 12.43 -5.74 1.20
C LYS A 158 12.50 -6.01 -0.30
N GLU A 159 11.73 -6.98 -0.77
CA GLU A 159 11.69 -7.36 -2.18
C GLU A 159 11.07 -6.26 -3.04
N LYS A 160 9.94 -5.68 -2.63
CA LYS A 160 9.30 -4.52 -3.28
C LYS A 160 10.29 -3.37 -3.47
N ARG A 161 11.01 -2.99 -2.41
CA ARG A 161 12.04 -1.94 -2.50
C ARG A 161 13.20 -2.32 -3.41
N ALA A 162 13.61 -3.59 -3.43
CA ALA A 162 14.69 -4.05 -4.29
C ALA A 162 14.28 -4.01 -5.77
N VAL A 163 13.09 -4.49 -6.09
CA VAL A 163 12.52 -4.45 -7.45
C VAL A 163 12.36 -3.02 -7.93
N GLN A 164 11.70 -2.17 -7.12
CA GLN A 164 11.50 -0.75 -7.47
C GLN A 164 12.82 0.01 -7.66
N LYS A 165 13.87 -0.34 -6.90
CA LYS A 165 15.16 0.32 -7.01
C LYS A 165 15.97 -0.14 -8.22
N ASN A 166 15.92 -1.44 -8.53
CA ASN A 166 16.86 -2.06 -9.47
C ASN A 166 16.28 -2.20 -10.88
N TYR A 167 14.96 -2.33 -11.02
CA TYR A 167 14.35 -2.77 -12.27
C TYR A 167 13.25 -1.85 -12.80
N LEU A 168 12.72 -0.96 -11.96
CA LEU A 168 11.58 -0.12 -12.28
C LEU A 168 11.88 1.36 -11.97
N THR A 169 11.00 2.25 -12.40
CA THR A 169 11.11 3.68 -12.11
C THR A 169 9.99 4.16 -11.17
N LYS A 170 9.85 5.48 -11.04
CA LYS A 170 8.75 6.09 -10.27
C LYS A 170 7.41 6.06 -11.02
N GLU A 171 7.40 5.67 -12.30
CA GLU A 171 6.20 5.66 -13.14
C GLU A 171 5.44 4.32 -13.08
N THR A 172 5.94 3.38 -12.28
CA THR A 172 5.31 2.07 -12.05
C THR A 172 3.88 2.22 -11.51
N GLN A 173 2.94 1.53 -12.15
CA GLN A 173 1.59 1.31 -11.64
C GLN A 173 1.59 0.10 -10.72
N LEU A 174 0.94 0.23 -9.56
CA LEU A 174 0.83 -0.84 -8.56
C LEU A 174 -0.60 -1.34 -8.53
N TYR A 175 -0.74 -2.65 -8.51
CA TYR A 175 -2.01 -3.32 -8.31
C TYR A 175 -1.82 -4.35 -7.22
N THR A 176 -2.67 -4.32 -6.22
CA THR A 176 -2.63 -5.25 -5.11
C THR A 176 -3.91 -6.06 -5.11
N CYS A 177 -3.81 -7.33 -4.78
CA CYS A 177 -4.92 -8.25 -4.63
C CYS A 177 -4.69 -9.12 -3.38
N LEU A 178 -5.72 -9.26 -2.56
CA LEU A 178 -5.78 -10.23 -1.48
C LEU A 178 -7.01 -11.10 -1.69
N SER A 179 -6.81 -12.42 -1.80
CA SER A 179 -7.86 -13.43 -1.82
C SER A 179 -7.99 -14.09 -0.46
N ILE A 180 -9.20 -14.13 0.07
CA ILE A 180 -9.55 -14.85 1.30
C ILE A 180 -10.56 -15.95 0.97
N GLN A 181 -10.35 -17.11 1.57
CA GLN A 181 -11.26 -18.24 1.41
C GLN A 181 -12.50 -18.05 2.29
N ASP A 182 -13.66 -18.39 1.75
CA ASP A 182 -14.91 -18.35 2.50
C ASP A 182 -14.89 -19.31 3.70
N SER A 183 -15.55 -18.90 4.76
CA SER A 183 -15.98 -19.78 5.84
C SER A 183 -17.50 -19.78 5.81
N ASP A 184 -18.21 -20.86 6.17
CA ASP A 184 -19.68 -20.99 6.03
C ASP A 184 -20.54 -19.82 6.59
N ILE A 185 -19.94 -18.87 7.31
CA ILE A 185 -20.56 -17.69 7.95
C ILE A 185 -20.28 -16.39 7.17
N MET A 186 -19.24 -16.34 6.34
CA MET A 186 -18.77 -15.13 5.68
C MET A 186 -19.60 -14.84 4.42
N ASN A 187 -19.96 -13.58 4.22
CA ASN A 187 -20.67 -13.14 3.02
C ASN A 187 -20.14 -11.77 2.60
N HIS A 188 -20.47 -11.38 1.36
CA HIS A 188 -19.96 -10.14 0.78
C HIS A 188 -20.25 -8.90 1.64
N ASP A 189 -21.44 -8.82 2.23
CA ASP A 189 -21.84 -7.64 3.01
C ASP A 189 -21.08 -7.58 4.35
N VAL A 190 -20.74 -8.73 4.94
CA VAL A 190 -19.89 -8.78 6.14
C VAL A 190 -18.50 -8.24 5.82
N ILE A 191 -17.84 -8.76 4.78
CA ILE A 191 -16.49 -8.31 4.40
C ILE A 191 -16.50 -6.83 4.02
N LEU A 192 -17.50 -6.41 3.24
CA LEU A 192 -17.65 -5.01 2.86
C LEU A 192 -17.78 -4.12 4.09
N ASN A 193 -18.58 -4.49 5.09
CA ASN A 193 -18.76 -3.70 6.30
C ASN A 193 -17.48 -3.64 7.14
N GLU A 194 -16.78 -4.76 7.30
CA GLU A 194 -15.49 -4.79 8.00
C GLU A 194 -14.44 -3.95 7.28
N ALA A 195 -14.31 -4.10 5.96
CA ALA A 195 -13.37 -3.33 5.14
C ALA A 195 -13.73 -1.83 5.12
N ALA A 196 -15.02 -1.50 4.99
CA ALA A 196 -15.49 -0.12 4.99
C ALA A 196 -15.20 0.57 6.32
N THR A 197 -15.34 -0.15 7.42
CA THR A 197 -15.02 0.35 8.76
C THR A 197 -13.52 0.49 8.96
N TYR A 198 -12.75 -0.54 8.61
CA TYR A 198 -11.31 -0.59 8.83
C TYR A 198 -10.56 0.46 7.99
N PHE A 199 -10.89 0.57 6.69
CA PHE A 199 -10.23 1.50 5.77
C PHE A 199 -10.95 2.85 5.62
N ASN A 200 -12.05 3.08 6.34
CA ASN A 200 -12.91 4.27 6.19
C ASN A 200 -13.29 4.51 4.71
N ILE A 201 -13.91 3.50 4.08
CA ILE A 201 -14.27 3.53 2.66
C ILE A 201 -15.50 4.42 2.45
N GLU A 202 -15.36 5.39 1.56
CA GLU A 202 -16.38 6.33 1.09
C GLU A 202 -16.80 5.98 -0.35
N HIS A 203 -17.85 6.64 -0.86
CA HIS A 203 -18.33 6.49 -2.25
C HIS A 203 -18.60 5.05 -2.69
N ILE A 204 -19.18 4.23 -1.81
CA ILE A 204 -19.39 2.80 -2.08
C ILE A 204 -20.47 2.62 -3.17
N SER A 205 -20.15 1.90 -4.23
CA SER A 205 -21.10 1.47 -5.27
C SER A 205 -20.94 -0.01 -5.56
N THR A 206 -22.04 -0.70 -5.83
CA THR A 206 -22.07 -2.17 -5.99
C THR A 206 -22.72 -2.54 -7.31
N LYS A 207 -22.12 -3.50 -8.03
CA LYS A 207 -22.61 -4.05 -9.28
C LYS A 207 -22.67 -5.57 -9.16
N ASN A 208 -23.83 -6.15 -9.42
CA ASN A 208 -23.97 -7.59 -9.58
C ASN A 208 -23.63 -7.96 -11.01
N ASP A 209 -22.86 -9.02 -11.19
CA ASP A 209 -22.61 -9.56 -12.51
C ASP A 209 -23.75 -10.51 -12.90
N ASN A 210 -24.35 -10.25 -14.06
CA ASN A 210 -25.46 -11.05 -14.59
C ASN A 210 -25.04 -11.78 -15.87
N ILE A 211 -23.75 -11.83 -16.18
CA ILE A 211 -23.22 -12.53 -17.35
C ILE A 211 -23.29 -14.04 -17.09
N GLU A 212 -23.91 -14.76 -18.01
CA GLU A 212 -23.99 -16.21 -17.96
C GLU A 212 -22.59 -16.84 -17.99
N ASN A 213 -22.29 -17.71 -17.02
CA ASN A 213 -20.99 -18.33 -16.78
C ASN A 213 -19.89 -17.40 -16.23
N SER A 214 -20.22 -16.21 -15.75
CA SER A 214 -19.26 -15.44 -14.95
C SER A 214 -19.00 -16.14 -13.61
N ARG A 215 -17.74 -16.13 -13.19
CA ARG A 215 -17.34 -16.54 -11.84
C ARG A 215 -17.53 -15.42 -10.83
N ILE A 216 -17.56 -14.18 -11.31
CA ILE A 216 -17.81 -13.01 -10.48
C ILE A 216 -19.31 -12.96 -10.22
N GLU A 217 -19.70 -12.91 -8.95
CA GLU A 217 -21.11 -12.74 -8.57
C GLU A 217 -21.44 -11.27 -8.34
N LYS A 218 -20.52 -10.57 -7.66
CA LYS A 218 -20.74 -9.22 -7.12
C LYS A 218 -19.42 -8.48 -6.97
N SER A 219 -19.39 -7.25 -7.47
CA SER A 219 -18.25 -6.34 -7.35
C SER A 219 -18.68 -5.03 -6.71
N THR A 220 -17.99 -4.65 -5.64
CA THR A 220 -18.20 -3.38 -4.93
C THR A 220 -16.95 -2.52 -5.05
N TYR A 221 -17.14 -1.24 -5.36
CA TYR A 221 -16.10 -0.26 -5.53
C TYR A 221 -16.24 0.81 -4.46
N GLY A 222 -15.12 1.33 -3.98
CA GLY A 222 -15.10 2.41 -2.99
C GLY A 222 -13.82 3.21 -3.04
N TYR A 223 -13.74 4.21 -2.17
CA TYR A 223 -12.60 5.10 -2.04
C TYR A 223 -12.15 5.25 -0.60
N THR A 224 -10.87 5.05 -0.33
CA THR A 224 -10.23 5.44 0.93
C THR A 224 -9.19 6.52 0.69
N LYS A 225 -9.03 7.43 1.65
CA LYS A 225 -7.97 8.46 1.61
C LYS A 225 -6.60 7.91 2.04
N THR A 226 -6.55 6.68 2.55
CA THR A 226 -5.31 6.03 2.98
C THR A 226 -4.37 5.75 1.81
N TRP A 227 -4.91 5.37 0.65
CA TRP A 227 -4.12 4.95 -0.52
C TRP A 227 -4.07 6.04 -1.60
N GLU A 228 -2.88 6.27 -2.15
CA GLU A 228 -2.62 7.37 -3.09
C GLU A 228 -3.15 7.08 -4.50
N GLN A 229 -3.04 5.84 -4.96
CA GLN A 229 -3.44 5.48 -6.33
C GLN A 229 -4.96 5.32 -6.40
N PHE A 230 -5.61 6.03 -7.32
CA PHE A 230 -7.05 5.94 -7.58
C PHE A 230 -7.35 6.21 -9.05
N TYR A 231 -8.57 5.85 -9.47
CA TYR A 231 -9.12 6.20 -10.78
C TYR A 231 -10.53 6.77 -10.61
N PHE A 232 -11.05 7.43 -11.65
CA PHE A 232 -12.42 7.92 -11.63
C PHE A 232 -13.36 6.92 -12.31
N MET A 233 -14.45 6.57 -11.62
CA MET A 233 -15.58 5.83 -12.18
C MET A 233 -16.86 6.62 -11.88
N GLU A 234 -17.66 6.92 -12.91
CA GLU A 234 -18.95 7.61 -12.75
C GLU A 234 -18.84 8.98 -12.01
N ASN A 235 -17.70 9.66 -12.17
CA ASN A 235 -17.30 10.92 -11.52
C ASN A 235 -16.86 10.84 -10.05
N ASP A 236 -16.85 9.65 -9.45
CA ASP A 236 -16.29 9.44 -8.12
C ASP A 236 -14.88 8.82 -8.20
N PRO A 237 -13.95 9.20 -7.32
CA PRO A 237 -12.70 8.47 -7.18
C PRO A 237 -12.98 7.06 -6.63
N LYS A 238 -12.20 6.07 -7.06
CA LYS A 238 -12.21 4.69 -6.59
C LYS A 238 -10.76 4.18 -6.46
N ASN A 239 -10.48 3.47 -5.38
CA ASN A 239 -9.21 2.78 -5.16
C ASN A 239 -9.34 1.50 -4.32
N VAL A 240 -10.58 1.05 -4.10
CA VAL A 240 -10.88 -0.24 -3.48
C VAL A 240 -11.88 -0.96 -4.36
N GLN A 241 -11.62 -2.23 -4.65
CA GLN A 241 -12.58 -3.15 -5.23
C GLN A 241 -12.69 -4.38 -4.33
N ILE A 242 -13.91 -4.80 -4.01
CA ILE A 242 -14.19 -6.05 -3.30
C ILE A 242 -15.08 -6.90 -4.20
N THR A 243 -14.62 -8.09 -4.53
CA THR A 243 -15.32 -8.99 -5.45
C THR A 243 -15.58 -10.34 -4.78
N THR A 244 -16.78 -10.87 -4.98
CA THR A 244 -17.11 -12.27 -4.64
C THR A 244 -16.96 -13.12 -5.89
N VAL A 245 -16.14 -14.16 -5.80
CA VAL A 245 -15.85 -15.10 -6.88
C VAL A 245 -16.29 -16.49 -6.46
N ALA A 246 -17.08 -17.16 -7.29
CA ALA A 246 -17.45 -18.56 -7.11
C ALA A 246 -16.61 -19.45 -8.04
N ASP A 247 -16.05 -20.52 -7.48
CA ASP A 247 -15.36 -21.54 -8.26
C ASP A 247 -16.36 -22.44 -9.04
N ARG A 248 -15.87 -23.49 -9.72
CA ARG A 248 -16.73 -24.39 -10.50
C ARG A 248 -17.59 -25.30 -9.61
N GLN A 249 -17.24 -25.44 -8.35
CA GLN A 249 -17.90 -26.25 -7.34
C GLN A 249 -18.91 -25.42 -6.54
N GLY A 250 -18.92 -24.09 -6.74
CA GLY A 250 -19.77 -23.13 -6.03
C GLY A 250 -19.16 -22.67 -4.70
N GLU A 251 -17.91 -23.03 -4.41
CA GLU A 251 -17.17 -22.50 -3.26
C GLU A 251 -16.84 -21.03 -3.55
N LYS A 252 -17.05 -20.18 -2.54
CA LYS A 252 -16.85 -18.74 -2.68
C LYS A 252 -15.47 -18.36 -2.17
N SER A 253 -14.92 -17.35 -2.79
CA SER A 253 -13.76 -16.61 -2.32
C SER A 253 -14.06 -15.12 -2.46
N PHE A 254 -13.34 -14.33 -1.68
CA PHE A 254 -13.48 -12.89 -1.72
C PHE A 254 -12.13 -12.27 -2.04
N MET A 255 -12.13 -11.38 -3.02
CA MET A 255 -10.94 -10.70 -3.47
C MET A 255 -11.06 -9.22 -3.15
N ILE A 256 -10.05 -8.67 -2.49
CA ILE A 256 -9.93 -7.24 -2.23
C ILE A 256 -8.76 -6.72 -3.05
N GLY A 257 -9.03 -5.75 -3.93
CA GLY A 257 -8.08 -5.18 -4.86
C GLY A 257 -7.91 -3.68 -4.72
N THR A 258 -6.74 -3.18 -5.08
CA THR A 258 -6.47 -1.75 -5.22
C THR A 258 -5.49 -1.46 -6.37
N PRO A 259 -5.66 -0.35 -7.12
CA PRO A 259 -6.89 0.45 -7.14
C PRO A 259 -8.07 -0.34 -7.70
N ILE A 260 -7.79 -1.38 -8.48
CA ILE A 260 -8.74 -2.30 -9.11
C ILE A 260 -8.11 -3.70 -9.18
N LEU A 261 -8.93 -4.76 -9.25
CA LEU A 261 -8.47 -6.10 -9.58
C LEU A 261 -8.14 -6.16 -11.08
N ILE A 262 -6.92 -6.56 -11.42
CA ILE A 262 -6.48 -6.73 -12.82
C ILE A 262 -6.35 -8.19 -13.24
N ASN A 263 -6.34 -9.10 -12.27
CA ASN A 263 -6.37 -10.54 -12.47
C ASN A 263 -7.72 -11.03 -11.92
N GLU A 264 -8.69 -11.21 -12.81
CA GLU A 264 -9.95 -11.88 -12.47
C GLU A 264 -9.77 -13.38 -12.78
N TYR A 265 -9.77 -14.22 -11.74
CA TYR A 265 -9.53 -15.67 -11.82
C TYR A 265 -10.81 -16.49 -12.03
#